data_AF-A0AAI8X1G8-F1
#
_entry.id   AF-A0AAI8X1G8-F1
#
_cell.length_a   1.000
_cell.length_b   1.000
_cell.length_c   1.000
_cell.angle_alpha   90.00
_cell.angle_beta   90.00
_cell.angle_gamma   90.00
#
_symmetry.space_group_name_H-M   'P 1'
#
loop_
_entity.id
_entity.type
_entity.pdbx_description
1 polymer ?
#
loop_
_entity_poly.entity_id
_entity_poly.type
_entity_poly.pdbx_seq_one_letter_code
_entity_poly.pdbx_strand_id
1 'polypeptide(L)' 'MAGVKEENTECQNYQNYVAQAPDGLFLVCYPHDGIMSWIRADT' A
#
# COMPACT_ATOMS: atom_id res chain seq x y z
N MET A 1 8.10 -6.91 -2.50
CA MET A 1 6.99 -7.27 -1.59
C MET A 1 7.35 -6.81 -0.18
N ALA A 2 6.61 -5.86 0.40
CA ALA A 2 6.87 -5.25 1.72
C ALA A 2 6.19 -6.00 2.89
N GLY A 3 5.80 -7.25 2.68
CA GLY A 3 5.08 -8.08 3.66
C GLY A 3 3.59 -7.80 3.69
N VAL A 4 2.96 -8.08 4.84
CA VAL A 4 1.55 -7.77 5.11
C VAL A 4 1.43 -6.36 5.68
N LYS A 5 0.55 -5.53 5.10
CA LYS A 5 0.33 -4.12 5.48
C LYS A 5 -1.17 -3.83 5.53
N GLU A 6 -1.54 -2.79 6.26
CA GLU A 6 -2.93 -2.32 6.35
C GLU A 6 -3.19 -1.21 5.32
N GLU A 7 -4.36 -1.24 4.69
CA GLU A 7 -4.81 -0.20 3.76
C GLU A 7 -4.89 1.17 4.47
N ASN A 8 -4.64 2.25 3.75
CA ASN A 8 -4.63 3.64 4.23
C ASN A 8 -3.54 3.97 5.28
N THR A 9 -2.63 3.05 5.58
CA THR A 9 -1.48 3.33 6.45
C THR A 9 -0.32 3.96 5.66
N GLU A 10 0.46 4.82 6.31
CA GLU A 10 1.60 5.50 5.68
C GLU A 10 2.68 4.53 5.21
N CYS A 11 3.24 4.80 4.04
CA CYS A 11 4.21 3.93 3.39
C CYS A 11 5.45 4.68 2.87
N GLN A 12 5.82 5.80 3.51
CA GLN A 12 6.86 6.76 3.06
C GLN A 12 8.26 6.19 2.71
N ASN A 13 8.55 4.91 2.97
CA ASN A 13 9.81 4.22 2.59
C ASN A 13 9.63 3.11 1.54
N TYR A 14 8.42 2.94 1.03
CA TYR A 14 8.02 1.86 0.15
C TYR A 14 7.43 2.38 -1.16
N GLN A 15 7.83 3.57 -1.61
CA GLN A 15 7.30 4.15 -2.84
C GLN A 15 7.44 3.16 -4.01
N ASN A 16 6.33 2.93 -4.73
CA ASN A 16 6.23 1.97 -5.83
C ASN A 16 6.49 0.49 -5.44
N TYR A 17 6.47 0.15 -4.15
CA TYR A 17 6.46 -1.24 -3.70
C TYR A 17 5.03 -1.78 -3.61
N VAL A 18 4.95 -3.11 -3.70
CA VAL A 18 3.74 -3.89 -3.45
C VAL A 18 3.80 -4.53 -2.07
N ALA A 19 2.64 -4.66 -1.42
CA ALA A 19 2.41 -5.39 -0.18
C ALA A 19 1.16 -6.27 -0.32
N GLN A 20 0.96 -7.16 0.64
CA GLN A 20 -0.28 -7.93 0.76
C GLN A 20 -1.12 -7.33 1.88
N ALA A 21 -2.43 -7.25 1.70
CA ALA A 21 -3.38 -6.89 2.75
C ALA A 21 -3.71 -8.10 3.64
N PRO A 22 -4.27 -7.93 4.85
CA PRO A 22 -4.61 -9.05 5.74
C PRO A 22 -5.67 -10.00 5.15
N ASP A 23 -6.49 -9.51 4.22
CA ASP A 23 -7.46 -10.27 3.43
C ASP A 23 -6.85 -10.99 2.22
N GLY A 24 -5.53 -10.85 2.00
CA GLY A 24 -4.78 -11.54 0.96
C GLY A 24 -4.73 -10.80 -0.38
N LEU A 25 -5.41 -9.67 -0.51
CA LEU A 25 -5.43 -8.84 -1.71
C LEU A 25 -4.18 -7.95 -1.80
N PHE A 26 -3.90 -7.41 -2.99
CA PHE A 26 -2.67 -6.66 -3.24
C PHE A 26 -2.83 -5.18 -2.87
N LEU A 27 -1.79 -4.64 -2.25
CA LEU A 27 -1.64 -3.22 -1.99
C LEU A 27 -0.46 -2.68 -2.80
N VAL A 28 -0.58 -1.43 -3.24
CA VAL A 28 0.51 -0.63 -3.80
C VAL A 28 0.70 0.60 -2.92
N CYS A 29 1.95 0.94 -2.64
CA CYS A 29 2.28 2.19 -1.96
C CYS A 29 2.36 3.31 -3.00
N TYR A 30 1.39 4.23 -2.95
CA TYR A 30 1.23 5.27 -3.94
C TYR A 30 0.83 6.61 -3.30
N PRO A 31 1.32 7.76 -3.81
CA PRO A 31 0.88 9.06 -3.32
C PRO A 31 -0.54 9.40 -3.79
N HIS A 32 -1.47 9.62 -2.86
CA HIS A 32 -2.82 10.13 -3.12
C HIS A 32 -3.26 11.10 -2.02
N ASP A 33 -4.12 12.06 -2.33
CA ASP A 33 -4.65 13.02 -1.34
C ASP A 33 -3.57 13.77 -0.52
N GLY A 34 -2.37 13.94 -1.09
CA GLY A 34 -1.24 14.59 -0.43
C GLY A 34 -0.47 13.71 0.57
N ILE A 35 -0.84 12.45 0.74
CA ILE A 35 -0.17 11.46 1.58
C ILE A 35 0.33 10.28 0.74
N MET A 36 1.32 9.54 1.25
CA MET A 36 1.79 8.31 0.61
C MET A 36 1.36 7.12 1.47
N SER A 37 0.41 6.34 0.96
CA SER A 37 -0.27 5.28 1.70
C SER A 37 -0.43 4.01 0.89
N TRP A 38 -0.64 2.90 1.60
CA TRP A 38 -1.00 1.63 0.98
C TRP A 38 -2.45 1.69 0.48
N ILE A 39 -2.60 1.59 -0.84
CA ILE A 39 -3.91 1.57 -1.51
C ILE A 39 -4.11 0.25 -2.24
N ARG A 40 -5.38 -0.05 -2.50
CA ARG A 40 -5.81 -1.22 -3.27
C ARG A 40 -5.25 -1.18 -4.69
N ALA A 41 -4.60 -2.27 -5.09
CA ALA A 41 -4.03 -2.42 -6.43
C ALA A 41 -5.04 -2.97 -7.46
N ASP A 42 -6.29 -3.20 -7.06
CA ASP A 42 -7.42 -3.63 -7.88
C ASP A 42 -8.33 -2.49 -8.39
N THR A 43 -7.97 -1.23 -8.13
CA THR A 43 -8.72 -0.05 -8.61
C THR A 43 -8.02 0.61 -9.79
#